data_AF-A0A954SLS6-F1
#
_entry.id   AF-A0A954SLS6-F1
#
_cell.length_a   1.000
_cell.length_b   1.000
_cell.length_c   1.000
_cell.angle_alpha   90.00
_cell.angle_beta   90.00
_cell.angle_gamma   90.00
#
_symmetry.space_group_name_H-M   'P 1'
#
loop_
_entity.id
_entity.type
_entity.pdbx_description
1 polymer ?
#
loop_
_entity_poly.entity_id
_entity_poly.type
_entity_poly.pdbx_seq_one_letter_code
_entity_poly.pdbx_strand_id
1 'polypeptide(L)'
;ECTTWLGTGTRGAELDTVQLSEPAGLTVVGDTLFIADTNNHRILKSNLKTKATSEFVVEGLTPPAPPKVMPTDDAAGVPVAAVAATMVSGNQLQVTVDFDLPHEFKLNQLAPVGYRLLADESQTVVDSAAIGPKKRAESDGKSASFVIPLTGKSGQVDLEIQLTFQYCSDGKGGVCRFATQRWKLPLTSSADGEKTLMLIAKP
;
A
#
# COMPACT_ATOMS: atom_id res chain seq x y z
N GLU A 1 -21.51 6.68 -37.21
CA GLU A 1 -22.08 5.85 -36.14
C GLU A 1 -20.94 5.09 -35.47
N CYS A 2 -20.92 4.98 -34.14
CA CYS A 2 -19.90 4.24 -33.41
C CYS A 2 -20.57 2.99 -32.81
N THR A 3 -20.03 1.81 -33.08
CA THR A 3 -20.60 0.54 -32.64
C THR A 3 -19.52 -0.35 -32.02
N THR A 4 -19.93 -1.21 -31.10
CA THR A 4 -19.03 -2.18 -30.46
C THR A 4 -18.59 -3.23 -31.49
N TRP A 5 -17.30 -3.28 -31.77
CA TRP A 5 -16.75 -4.27 -32.70
C TRP A 5 -16.51 -5.63 -32.03
N LEU A 6 -15.99 -5.64 -30.79
CA LEU A 6 -15.71 -6.81 -29.97
C LEU A 6 -15.93 -6.45 -28.50
N GLY A 7 -16.39 -7.41 -27.69
CA GLY A 7 -16.64 -7.21 -26.27
C GLY A 7 -18.10 -6.98 -25.92
N THR A 8 -18.47 -7.20 -24.66
CA THR A 8 -19.82 -6.92 -24.13
C THR A 8 -20.01 -5.48 -23.64
N GLY A 9 -18.91 -4.74 -23.45
CA GLY A 9 -18.92 -3.44 -22.78
C GLY A 9 -18.92 -3.52 -21.24
N THR A 10 -18.96 -4.72 -20.66
CA THR A 10 -18.86 -4.96 -19.22
C THR A 10 -17.50 -5.56 -18.87
N ARG A 11 -16.93 -5.15 -17.75
CA ARG A 11 -15.69 -5.73 -17.20
C ARG A 11 -15.84 -7.24 -16.98
N GLY A 12 -14.87 -8.01 -17.46
CA GLY A 12 -14.78 -9.45 -17.24
C GLY A 12 -13.65 -10.09 -18.05
N ALA A 13 -13.53 -11.42 -18.04
CA ALA A 13 -12.40 -12.13 -18.65
C ALA A 13 -12.80 -13.30 -19.57
N GLU A 14 -14.09 -13.57 -19.76
CA GLU A 14 -14.56 -14.64 -20.65
C GLU A 14 -14.13 -14.43 -22.11
N LEU A 15 -13.96 -15.52 -22.88
CA LEU A 15 -13.56 -15.49 -24.29
C LEU A 15 -14.63 -15.99 -25.27
N ASP A 16 -15.53 -16.87 -24.85
CA ASP A 16 -16.65 -17.35 -25.69
C ASP A 16 -17.59 -16.19 -26.04
N THR A 17 -17.98 -15.42 -25.03
CA THR A 17 -18.48 -14.06 -25.20
C THR A 17 -17.41 -13.14 -24.66
N VAL A 18 -16.60 -12.57 -25.56
CA VAL A 18 -15.41 -11.79 -25.18
C VAL A 18 -15.76 -10.70 -24.17
N GLN A 19 -15.06 -10.70 -23.05
CA GLN A 19 -15.08 -9.66 -22.03
C GLN A 19 -13.66 -9.13 -21.83
N LEU A 20 -13.55 -7.83 -21.62
CA LEU A 20 -12.29 -7.11 -21.47
C LEU A 20 -12.34 -6.28 -20.18
N SER A 21 -11.18 -5.93 -19.66
CA SER A 21 -11.02 -5.11 -18.46
C SER A 21 -9.98 -4.01 -18.70
N GLU A 22 -10.47 -2.79 -18.98
CA GLU A 22 -9.64 -1.61 -19.31
C GLU A 22 -8.58 -1.89 -20.39
N PRO A 23 -8.99 -2.36 -21.59
CA PRO A 23 -8.03 -2.59 -22.68
C PRO A 23 -7.40 -1.26 -23.11
N ALA A 24 -6.08 -1.13 -23.00
CA ALA A 24 -5.38 0.15 -23.15
C ALA A 24 -4.48 0.22 -24.40
N GLY A 25 -4.34 -0.88 -25.15
CA GLY A 25 -3.48 -0.94 -26.33
C GLY A 25 -4.02 -1.88 -27.39
N LEU A 26 -3.89 -1.48 -28.65
CA LEU A 26 -4.31 -2.23 -29.83
C LEU A 26 -3.24 -2.17 -30.91
N THR A 27 -2.99 -3.27 -31.61
CA THR A 27 -2.16 -3.28 -32.83
C THR A 27 -2.63 -4.35 -33.81
N VAL A 28 -2.43 -4.15 -35.11
CA VAL A 28 -2.87 -5.07 -36.16
C VAL A 28 -1.66 -5.62 -36.90
N VAL A 29 -1.62 -6.94 -37.09
CA VAL A 29 -0.64 -7.62 -37.94
C VAL A 29 -1.40 -8.59 -38.87
N GLY A 30 -1.43 -8.28 -40.16
CA GLY A 30 -2.24 -9.02 -41.13
C GLY A 30 -3.73 -8.98 -40.75
N ASP A 31 -4.36 -10.15 -40.69
CA ASP A 31 -5.77 -10.31 -40.29
C ASP A 31 -5.97 -10.43 -38.76
N THR A 32 -4.95 -10.14 -37.95
CA THR A 32 -5.02 -10.31 -36.48
C THR A 32 -4.92 -8.97 -35.75
N LEU A 33 -5.91 -8.68 -34.91
CA LEU A 33 -5.86 -7.63 -33.90
C LEU A 33 -5.29 -8.19 -32.60
N PHE A 34 -4.26 -7.55 -32.08
CA PHE A 34 -3.75 -7.79 -30.73
C PHE A 34 -4.32 -6.73 -29.78
N ILE A 35 -4.72 -7.19 -28.59
CA ILE A 35 -5.36 -6.37 -27.56
C ILE A 35 -4.57 -6.55 -26.26
N ALA A 36 -4.09 -5.45 -25.69
CA ALA A 36 -3.58 -5.43 -24.33
C ALA A 36 -4.77 -5.30 -23.35
N ASP A 37 -5.17 -6.42 -22.75
CA ASP A 37 -6.29 -6.51 -21.82
C ASP A 37 -5.79 -6.25 -20.38
N THR A 38 -5.47 -4.97 -20.13
CA THR A 38 -4.59 -4.48 -19.04
C THR A 38 -4.94 -5.04 -17.66
N ASN A 39 -6.20 -4.94 -17.25
CA ASN A 39 -6.63 -5.34 -15.91
C ASN A 39 -7.03 -6.82 -15.83
N ASN A 40 -6.88 -7.57 -16.93
CA ASN A 40 -6.92 -9.03 -16.93
C ASN A 40 -5.51 -9.64 -17.10
N HIS A 41 -4.45 -8.82 -17.13
CA HIS A 41 -3.05 -9.24 -17.21
C HIS A 41 -2.73 -10.18 -18.39
N ARG A 42 -3.36 -9.96 -19.55
CA ARG A 42 -3.19 -10.82 -20.74
C ARG A 42 -3.12 -10.02 -22.04
N ILE A 43 -2.62 -10.67 -23.09
CA ILE A 43 -2.72 -10.19 -24.47
C ILE A 43 -3.69 -11.11 -25.19
N LEU A 44 -4.68 -10.55 -25.88
CA LEU A 44 -5.55 -11.32 -26.75
C LEU A 44 -5.15 -11.11 -28.21
N LYS A 45 -5.37 -12.16 -29.02
CA LYS A 45 -5.36 -12.08 -30.47
C LYS A 45 -6.77 -12.37 -30.99
N SER A 46 -7.29 -11.52 -31.84
CA SER A 46 -8.62 -11.64 -32.45
C SER A 46 -8.52 -11.54 -33.96
N ASN A 47 -9.14 -12.48 -34.68
CA ASN A 47 -9.18 -12.41 -36.14
C ASN A 47 -10.15 -11.30 -36.60
N LEU A 48 -9.69 -10.40 -37.48
CA LEU A 48 -10.48 -9.24 -37.91
C LEU A 48 -11.75 -9.59 -38.70
N LYS A 49 -11.81 -10.78 -39.30
CA LYS A 49 -12.93 -11.24 -40.13
C LYS A 49 -13.91 -12.10 -39.33
N THR A 50 -13.39 -13.09 -38.58
CA THR A 50 -14.22 -14.07 -37.85
C THR A 50 -14.49 -13.67 -36.41
N LYS A 51 -13.75 -12.69 -35.86
CA LYS A 51 -13.75 -12.30 -34.44
C LYS A 51 -13.37 -13.42 -33.47
N ALA A 52 -12.88 -14.55 -33.98
CA ALA A 52 -12.35 -15.63 -33.16
C ALA A 52 -11.19 -15.09 -32.31
N THR A 53 -11.33 -15.19 -30.99
CA THR A 53 -10.44 -14.56 -30.02
C THR A 53 -9.83 -15.61 -29.11
N SER A 54 -8.53 -15.51 -28.88
CA SER A 54 -7.80 -16.38 -27.97
C SER A 54 -6.70 -15.59 -27.28
N GLU A 55 -6.20 -16.10 -26.17
CA GLU A 55 -5.03 -15.51 -25.54
C GLU A 55 -3.79 -15.72 -26.42
N PHE A 56 -2.97 -14.68 -26.52
CA PHE A 56 -1.66 -14.75 -27.14
C PHE A 56 -0.64 -15.12 -26.06
N VAL A 57 -0.33 -16.42 -25.99
CA VAL A 57 0.70 -16.95 -25.10
C VAL A 57 2.02 -17.00 -25.86
N VAL A 58 3.07 -16.42 -25.28
CA VAL A 58 4.44 -16.60 -25.78
C VAL A 58 5.07 -17.74 -24.98
N GLU A 59 5.39 -18.82 -25.67
CA GLU A 59 6.02 -19.99 -25.04
C GLU A 59 7.36 -19.61 -24.39
N GLY A 60 7.59 -20.11 -23.18
CA GLY A 60 8.83 -19.86 -22.43
C GLY A 60 8.91 -18.51 -21.74
N LEU A 61 7.90 -17.62 -21.86
CA LEU A 61 7.84 -16.42 -21.02
C LEU A 61 7.31 -16.76 -19.62
N THR A 62 8.18 -16.64 -18.62
CA THR A 62 7.81 -16.61 -17.21
C THR A 62 7.90 -15.19 -16.68
N PRO A 63 7.04 -14.79 -15.72
CA PRO A 63 7.20 -13.50 -15.04
C PRO A 63 8.64 -13.34 -14.51
N PRO A 64 9.26 -12.16 -14.65
CA PRO A 64 10.55 -11.91 -14.03
C PRO A 64 10.43 -12.08 -12.51
N ALA A 65 11.54 -12.43 -11.87
CA ALA A 65 11.60 -12.38 -10.42
C ALA A 65 11.17 -10.98 -9.96
N PRO A 66 10.30 -10.87 -8.94
CA PRO A 66 9.92 -9.57 -8.39
C PRO A 66 11.19 -8.76 -8.09
N PRO A 67 11.21 -7.45 -8.38
CA PRO A 67 12.34 -6.62 -8.01
C PRO A 67 12.61 -6.80 -6.52
N LYS A 68 13.88 -7.01 -6.15
CA LYS A 68 14.27 -6.97 -4.74
C LYS A 68 13.80 -5.62 -4.22
N VAL A 69 12.92 -5.64 -3.22
CA VAL A 69 12.48 -4.42 -2.54
C VAL A 69 13.73 -3.82 -1.90
N MET A 70 14.41 -2.94 -2.61
CA MET A 70 15.35 -2.05 -1.97
C MET A 70 14.50 -1.21 -1.02
N PRO A 71 14.83 -1.10 0.27
CA PRO A 71 14.22 -0.11 1.12
C PRO A 71 14.62 1.24 0.55
N THR A 72 13.86 1.75 -0.42
CA THR A 72 13.91 3.16 -0.75
C THR A 72 13.36 3.86 0.47
N ASP A 73 14.14 4.81 0.97
CA ASP A 73 13.70 5.70 2.02
C ASP A 73 12.71 6.67 1.36
N ASP A 74 11.48 6.19 1.12
CA ASP A 74 10.39 6.96 0.49
C ASP A 74 10.02 8.21 1.32
N ALA A 75 10.64 8.36 2.51
CA ALA A 75 10.53 9.49 3.41
C ALA A 75 11.80 10.35 3.49
N ALA A 76 12.72 10.25 2.51
CA ALA A 76 13.89 11.10 2.43
C ALA A 76 13.49 12.58 2.46
N GLY A 77 14.05 13.35 3.40
CA GLY A 77 13.73 14.77 3.60
C GLY A 77 12.46 15.05 4.42
N VAL A 78 11.69 14.03 4.81
CA VAL A 78 10.57 14.19 5.73
C VAL A 78 11.10 14.40 7.16
N PRO A 79 10.70 15.48 7.87
CA PRO A 79 11.12 15.72 9.25
C PRO A 79 10.68 14.60 10.20
N VAL A 80 11.55 14.26 11.15
CA VAL A 80 11.25 13.29 12.20
C VAL A 80 10.82 14.02 13.46
N ALA A 81 9.56 13.87 13.85
CA ALA A 81 9.05 14.47 15.08
C ALA A 81 9.51 13.67 16.30
N ALA A 82 10.11 14.33 17.29
CA ALA A 82 10.46 13.67 18.55
C ALA A 82 9.19 13.44 19.39
N VAL A 83 9.03 12.21 19.88
CA VAL A 83 8.02 11.84 20.88
C VAL A 83 8.73 11.70 22.23
N ALA A 84 8.04 12.06 23.32
CA ALA A 84 8.58 11.89 24.66
C ALA A 84 8.97 10.42 24.90
N ALA A 85 10.03 10.19 25.67
CA ALA A 85 10.46 8.84 26.00
C ALA A 85 9.32 8.08 26.68
N THR A 86 9.00 6.90 26.17
CA THR A 86 7.87 6.09 26.64
C THR A 86 8.38 4.84 27.32
N MET A 87 7.93 4.62 28.56
CA MET A 87 8.12 3.35 29.24
C MET A 87 7.08 2.37 28.72
N VAL A 88 7.48 1.16 28.30
CA VAL A 88 6.57 0.15 27.74
C VAL A 88 6.66 -1.17 28.48
N SER A 89 5.53 -1.87 28.60
CA SER A 89 5.45 -3.16 29.30
C SER A 89 4.80 -4.25 28.45
N GLY A 90 5.10 -5.52 28.77
CA GLY A 90 4.52 -6.67 28.12
C GLY A 90 5.09 -6.95 26.72
N ASN A 91 4.30 -7.66 25.91
CA ASN A 91 4.74 -8.22 24.63
C ASN A 91 4.19 -7.45 23.42
N GLN A 92 3.48 -6.35 23.65
CA GLN A 92 2.89 -5.55 22.58
C GLN A 92 2.60 -4.13 23.05
N LEU A 93 2.79 -3.17 22.15
CA LEU A 93 2.36 -1.79 22.30
C LEU A 93 1.29 -1.49 21.24
N GLN A 94 0.08 -1.17 21.69
CA GLN A 94 -1.01 -0.73 20.82
C GLN A 94 -0.78 0.73 20.44
N VAL A 95 -0.66 1.01 19.14
CA VAL A 95 -0.54 2.38 18.63
C VAL A 95 -1.87 2.80 18.00
N THR A 96 -2.34 3.99 18.36
CA THR A 96 -3.44 4.68 17.70
C THR A 96 -2.92 5.98 17.13
N VAL A 97 -3.29 6.28 15.89
CA VAL A 97 -2.93 7.49 15.18
C VAL A 97 -4.19 8.25 14.81
N ASP A 98 -4.31 9.47 15.34
CA ASP A 98 -5.26 10.46 14.87
C ASP A 98 -4.64 11.30 13.75
N PHE A 99 -5.49 11.88 12.89
CA PHE A 99 -5.04 12.66 11.74
C PHE A 99 -5.54 14.09 11.86
N ASP A 100 -4.61 15.04 11.97
CA ASP A 100 -4.86 16.47 11.91
C ASP A 100 -4.76 16.92 10.45
N LEU A 101 -5.84 16.66 9.70
CA LEU A 101 -5.96 16.97 8.28
C LEU A 101 -6.48 18.41 8.08
N PRO A 102 -6.10 19.08 6.96
CA PRO A 102 -6.69 20.36 6.60
C PRO A 102 -8.22 20.27 6.50
N HIS A 103 -8.89 21.40 6.71
CA HIS A 103 -10.33 21.50 6.55
C HIS A 103 -10.77 21.00 5.16
N GLU A 104 -11.87 20.24 5.10
CA GLU A 104 -12.41 19.57 3.90
C GLU A 104 -11.55 18.43 3.34
N PHE A 105 -10.65 17.86 4.13
CA PHE A 105 -9.95 16.63 3.75
C PHE A 105 -10.35 15.47 4.66
N LYS A 106 -10.36 14.29 4.06
CA LYS A 106 -10.56 13.01 4.75
C LYS A 106 -9.53 11.99 4.31
N LEU A 107 -9.34 10.95 5.12
CA LEU A 107 -8.57 9.79 4.71
C LEU A 107 -9.23 9.10 3.51
N ASN A 108 -8.38 8.61 2.60
CA ASN A 108 -8.83 7.78 1.50
C ASN A 108 -9.05 6.34 1.98
N GLN A 109 -10.31 5.94 2.22
CA GLN A 109 -10.63 4.57 2.67
C GLN A 109 -10.26 3.48 1.65
N LEU A 110 -10.08 3.83 0.38
CA LEU A 110 -9.65 2.88 -0.66
C LEU A 110 -8.12 2.71 -0.69
N ALA A 111 -7.37 3.56 0.00
CA ALA A 111 -5.93 3.48 0.07
C ALA A 111 -5.48 3.15 1.51
N PRO A 112 -4.74 2.04 1.71
CA PRO A 112 -4.40 1.59 3.06
C PRO A 112 -3.42 2.55 3.74
N VAL A 113 -3.68 2.87 5.01
CA VAL A 113 -2.68 3.46 5.89
C VAL A 113 -1.57 2.43 6.11
N GLY A 114 -0.36 2.80 5.74
CA GLY A 114 0.82 1.94 5.85
C GLY A 114 1.77 2.47 6.92
N TYR A 115 2.44 1.56 7.63
CA TYR A 115 3.50 1.92 8.57
C TYR A 115 4.74 1.06 8.35
N ARG A 116 5.90 1.58 8.76
CA ARG A 116 7.19 0.88 8.80
C ARG A 116 7.87 1.22 10.12
N LEU A 117 8.48 0.21 10.73
CA LEU A 117 9.27 0.35 11.95
C LEU A 117 10.76 0.30 11.56
N LEU A 118 11.53 1.23 12.10
CA LEU A 118 12.97 1.34 11.88
C LEU A 118 13.65 1.43 13.24
N ALA A 119 14.65 0.59 13.47
CA ALA A 119 15.48 0.64 14.66
C ALA A 119 16.82 -0.05 14.35
N ASP A 120 17.81 0.13 15.22
CA ASP A 120 19.06 -0.63 15.16
C ASP A 120 18.76 -2.13 15.24
N GLU A 121 19.31 -2.95 14.35
CA GLU A 121 19.05 -4.40 14.32
C GLU A 121 19.55 -5.14 15.57
N SER A 122 20.49 -4.55 16.32
CA SER A 122 21.03 -5.11 17.57
C SER A 122 20.14 -4.92 18.79
N GLN A 123 19.10 -4.10 18.69
CA GLN A 123 18.15 -3.87 19.77
C GLN A 123 17.38 -5.15 20.15
N THR A 124 16.94 -5.25 21.39
CA THR A 124 16.25 -6.45 21.91
C THR A 124 14.82 -6.21 22.38
N VAL A 125 14.29 -4.99 22.29
CA VAL A 125 13.00 -4.58 22.87
C VAL A 125 11.82 -4.87 21.93
N VAL A 126 11.96 -4.58 20.63
CA VAL A 126 10.96 -4.80 19.58
C VAL A 126 11.29 -6.11 18.85
N ASP A 127 10.29 -6.86 18.39
CA ASP A 127 10.54 -8.05 17.57
C ASP A 127 11.24 -7.66 16.26
N SER A 128 12.43 -8.21 16.02
CA SER A 128 13.23 -8.00 14.80
C SER A 128 12.46 -8.26 13.51
N ALA A 129 11.52 -9.23 13.50
CA ALA A 129 10.71 -9.54 12.32
C ALA A 129 9.71 -8.40 11.98
N ALA A 130 9.50 -7.46 12.89
CA ALA A 130 8.66 -6.29 12.66
C ALA A 130 9.41 -5.07 12.11
N ILE A 131 10.75 -5.06 12.15
CA ILE A 131 11.59 -3.94 11.71
C ILE A 131 11.91 -4.08 10.22
N GLY A 132 11.68 -3.03 9.44
CA GLY A 132 12.00 -2.97 8.01
C GLY A 132 10.80 -3.10 7.04
N PRO A 133 9.96 -4.16 7.08
CA PRO A 133 8.90 -4.32 6.10
C PRO A 133 7.77 -3.30 6.31
N LYS A 134 7.16 -2.86 5.19
CA LYS A 134 5.95 -2.02 5.24
C LYS A 134 4.76 -2.91 5.59
N LYS A 135 3.99 -2.50 6.60
CA LYS A 135 2.77 -3.17 7.08
C LYS A 135 1.56 -2.25 6.93
N ARG A 136 0.37 -2.81 7.04
CA ARG A 136 -0.89 -2.05 7.00
C ARG A 136 -1.41 -1.84 8.41
N ALA A 137 -1.85 -0.63 8.69
CA ALA A 137 -2.66 -0.32 9.86
C ALA A 137 -4.13 -0.59 9.55
N GLU A 138 -4.90 -0.91 10.57
CA GLU A 138 -6.36 -0.88 10.51
C GLU A 138 -6.80 0.58 10.53
N SER A 139 -7.85 0.95 9.78
CA SER A 139 -8.36 2.32 9.78
C SER A 139 -9.88 2.32 9.66
N ASP A 140 -10.52 3.20 10.42
CA ASP A 140 -11.95 3.47 10.40
C ASP A 140 -12.31 4.71 9.54
N GLY A 141 -11.31 5.30 8.85
CA GLY A 141 -11.45 6.52 8.07
C GLY A 141 -11.28 7.82 8.85
N LYS A 142 -11.10 7.76 10.17
CA LYS A 142 -10.78 8.90 11.05
C LYS A 142 -9.46 8.72 11.79
N SER A 143 -9.19 7.50 12.21
CA SER A 143 -8.00 7.06 12.93
C SER A 143 -7.40 5.84 12.25
N ALA A 144 -6.19 5.48 12.67
CA ALA A 144 -5.55 4.23 12.29
C ALA A 144 -4.91 3.58 13.50
N SER A 145 -4.91 2.25 13.54
CA SER A 145 -4.35 1.49 14.65
C SER A 145 -3.48 0.33 14.16
N PHE A 146 -2.44 0.05 14.93
CA PHE A 146 -1.56 -1.10 14.68
C PHE A 146 -0.85 -1.50 15.96
N VAL A 147 -0.26 -2.69 15.96
CA VAL A 147 0.45 -3.25 17.11
C VAL A 147 1.93 -3.33 16.81
N ILE A 148 2.74 -2.79 17.71
CA ILE A 148 4.19 -3.00 17.73
C ILE A 148 4.47 -4.21 18.63
N PRO A 149 4.95 -5.35 18.08
CA PRO A 149 5.31 -6.50 18.89
C PRO A 149 6.58 -6.23 19.69
N LEU A 150 6.49 -6.41 21.01
CA LEU A 150 7.61 -6.30 21.93
C LEU A 150 8.06 -7.69 22.37
N THR A 151 9.33 -7.84 22.70
CA THR A 151 9.91 -9.13 23.12
C THR A 151 9.68 -9.42 24.61
N GLY A 152 9.28 -8.42 25.39
CA GLY A 152 9.21 -8.48 26.86
C GLY A 152 10.58 -8.42 27.56
N LYS A 153 11.69 -8.28 26.80
CA LYS A 153 13.04 -8.13 27.37
C LYS A 153 13.28 -6.69 27.84
N SER A 154 14.00 -6.54 28.96
CA SER A 154 14.47 -5.23 29.41
C SER A 154 15.47 -4.64 28.41
N GLY A 155 15.45 -3.32 28.26
CA GLY A 155 16.32 -2.60 27.34
C GLY A 155 15.74 -1.27 26.91
N GLN A 156 16.51 -0.55 26.08
CA GLN A 156 16.12 0.71 25.47
C GLN A 156 16.31 0.61 23.96
N VAL A 157 15.42 1.25 23.19
CA VAL A 157 15.52 1.34 21.74
C VAL A 157 15.04 2.71 21.26
N ASP A 158 15.78 3.32 20.34
CA ASP A 158 15.30 4.46 19.57
C ASP A 158 14.51 3.92 18.37
N LEU A 159 13.19 3.78 18.54
CA LEU A 159 12.31 3.30 17.49
C LEU A 159 11.87 4.49 16.62
N GLU A 160 11.97 4.35 15.31
CA GLU A 160 11.32 5.27 14.38
C GLU A 160 10.09 4.61 13.75
N ILE A 161 8.97 5.34 13.77
CA ILE A 161 7.73 4.97 13.10
C ILE A 161 7.57 5.86 11.87
N GLN A 162 7.58 5.27 10.69
CA GLN A 162 7.25 5.94 9.43
C GLN A 162 5.84 5.54 9.04
N LEU A 163 4.93 6.51 8.97
CA LEU A 163 3.53 6.33 8.55
C LEU A 163 3.30 6.97 7.20
N THR A 164 2.73 6.22 6.26
CA THR A 164 2.31 6.72 4.95
C THR A 164 0.79 6.62 4.84
N PHE A 165 0.14 7.70 4.45
CA PHE A 165 -1.31 7.75 4.30
C PHE A 165 -1.70 8.64 3.11
N GLN A 166 -2.90 8.43 2.59
CA GLN A 166 -3.49 9.31 1.58
C GLN A 166 -4.72 10.00 2.13
N TYR A 167 -4.87 11.26 1.74
CA TYR A 167 -5.99 12.09 2.12
C TYR A 167 -6.51 12.82 0.87
N CYS A 168 -7.82 12.94 0.74
CA CYS A 168 -8.47 13.51 -0.43
C CYS A 168 -9.36 14.68 0.00
N SER A 169 -9.44 15.70 -0.86
CA SER A 169 -10.43 16.74 -0.66
C SER A 169 -11.83 16.15 -0.78
N ASP A 170 -12.77 16.68 0.00
CA ASP A 170 -14.17 16.30 -0.09
C ASP A 170 -14.82 16.77 -1.40
N GLY A 171 -15.94 16.14 -1.76
CA GLY A 171 -16.71 16.46 -2.97
C GLY A 171 -16.43 15.56 -4.18
N LYS A 172 -17.24 15.73 -5.23
CA LYS A 172 -17.10 14.98 -6.49
C LYS A 172 -15.82 15.44 -7.22
N GLY A 173 -14.99 14.49 -7.61
CA GLY A 173 -13.70 14.79 -8.26
C GLY A 173 -12.60 15.23 -7.29
N GLY A 174 -12.73 14.92 -6.01
CA GLY A 174 -11.74 15.28 -4.99
C GLY A 174 -10.33 14.79 -5.34
N VAL A 175 -9.34 15.64 -5.08
CA VAL A 175 -7.93 15.36 -5.39
C VAL A 175 -7.29 14.69 -4.19
N CYS A 176 -6.71 13.51 -4.41
CA CYS A 176 -5.98 12.78 -3.39
C CYS A 176 -4.50 13.15 -3.38
N ARG A 177 -3.94 13.25 -2.17
CA ARG A 177 -2.52 13.54 -1.92
C ARG A 177 -1.93 12.44 -1.06
N PHE A 178 -0.62 12.26 -1.16
CA PHE A 178 0.16 11.33 -0.37
C PHE A 178 0.91 12.11 0.70
N ALA A 179 0.92 11.61 1.93
CA ALA A 179 1.65 12.17 3.04
C ALA A 179 2.47 11.09 3.75
N THR A 180 3.57 11.53 4.33
CA THR A 180 4.39 10.70 5.21
C THR A 180 4.69 11.47 6.49
N GLN A 181 4.42 10.85 7.64
CA GLN A 181 4.79 11.36 8.94
C GLN A 181 5.81 10.41 9.57
N ARG A 182 6.86 10.96 10.18
CA ARG A 182 7.87 10.21 10.91
C ARG A 182 7.89 10.63 12.37
N TRP A 183 8.07 9.67 13.26
CA TRP A 183 8.32 9.93 14.67
C TRP A 183 9.52 9.14 15.16
N LYS A 184 10.36 9.79 15.97
CA LYS A 184 11.39 9.14 16.78
C LYS A 184 10.84 8.96 18.18
N LEU A 185 10.78 7.71 18.62
CA LEU A 185 10.17 7.25 19.85
C LEU A 185 11.21 6.46 20.67
N PRO A 186 11.89 7.11 21.62
CA PRO A 186 12.73 6.41 22.58
C PRO A 186 11.86 5.54 23.48
N LEU A 187 12.00 4.22 23.38
CA LEU A 187 11.28 3.24 24.19
C LEU A 187 12.20 2.64 25.24
N THR A 188 11.72 2.54 26.46
CA THR A 188 12.40 1.81 27.54
C THR A 188 11.46 0.75 28.10
N SER A 189 11.90 -0.50 28.12
CA SER A 189 11.11 -1.59 28.69
C SER A 189 11.09 -1.53 30.22
N SER A 190 9.90 -1.61 30.81
CA SER A 190 9.64 -1.56 32.25
C SER A 190 8.41 -2.37 32.63
N ALA A 191 8.36 -2.85 33.88
CA ALA A 191 7.21 -3.61 34.40
C ALA A 191 5.92 -2.77 34.45
N ASP A 192 6.03 -1.47 34.70
CA ASP A 192 4.90 -0.53 34.85
C ASP A 192 4.73 0.39 33.62
N GLY A 193 5.28 0.00 32.48
CA GLY A 193 5.19 0.77 31.24
C GLY A 193 3.80 0.79 30.61
N GLU A 194 3.55 1.81 29.79
CA GLU A 194 2.35 1.95 28.98
C GLU A 194 2.19 0.80 27.98
N LYS A 195 0.93 0.46 27.70
CA LYS A 195 0.55 -0.55 26.69
C LYS A 195 -0.10 0.07 25.46
N THR A 196 -0.32 1.38 25.50
CA THR A 196 -1.00 2.15 24.46
C THR A 196 -0.21 3.42 24.18
N LEU A 197 -0.08 3.80 22.92
CA LEU A 197 0.53 5.05 22.49
C LEU A 197 -0.40 5.76 21.53
N MET A 198 -0.65 7.05 21.76
CA MET A 198 -1.39 7.90 20.84
C MET A 198 -0.45 8.85 20.11
N LEU A 199 -0.58 8.92 18.79
CA LEU A 199 0.17 9.82 17.91
C LEU A 199 -0.79 10.66 17.08
N ILE A 200 -0.33 11.82 16.61
CA ILE A 200 -1.09 12.68 15.70
C ILE A 200 -0.28 12.87 14.43
N ALA A 201 -0.81 12.39 13.32
CA ALA A 201 -0.22 12.54 11.99
C ALA A 201 -0.70 13.83 11.32
N LYS A 202 0.22 14.49 10.61
CA LYS A 202 -0.04 15.67 9.79
C LYS A 202 0.52 15.45 8.38
N PRO A 203 -0.10 16.05 7.34
CA PRO A 203 0.44 15.98 5.98
C PRO A 203 1.79 16.67 5.79
#